data_AF-A0A382A7Q6-F1
#
_entry.id   AF-A0A382A7Q6-F1
#
_cell.length_a   1.000
_cell.length_b   1.000
_cell.length_c   1.000
_cell.angle_alpha   90.00
_cell.angle_beta   90.00
_cell.angle_gamma   90.00
#
_symmetry.space_group_name_H-M   'P 1'
#
loop_
_entity.id
_entity.type
_entity.pdbx_description
1 polymer ?
#
loop_
_entity_poly.entity_id
_entity_poly.type
_entity_poly.pdbx_seq_one_letter_code
_entity_poly.pdbx_strand_id
1 'polypeptide(L)'
;MSAATLIKEFPDKKIALIESPEIATVGVGESTIGQIRNWSTFLELDDKEFLKHTDGTYKLSIQFTDFYKKGESFHYPFGRPSFENTLDGLNDWWFKKFIYPETPYTDYADCYYPQMALVNQNKLSINSDGQFEDFYFFKDTAFHFDATKFGLWLRDNYCLPKGVVHIKEH
;
A
#
# COMPACT_ATOMS: atom_id res chain seq x y z
N MET A 1 7.05 -14.06 4.76
CA MET A 1 5.68 -13.72 5.23
C MET A 1 4.96 -14.91 5.84
N SER A 2 4.87 -16.07 5.17
CA SER A 2 4.14 -17.24 5.70
C SER A 2 4.58 -17.67 7.11
N ALA A 3 5.89 -17.80 7.36
CA ALA A 3 6.40 -18.15 8.69
C ALA A 3 5.99 -17.15 9.77
N ALA A 4 5.97 -15.84 9.46
CA ALA A 4 5.55 -14.79 10.38
C ALA A 4 4.05 -14.89 10.71
N THR A 5 3.20 -15.12 9.70
CA THR A 5 1.76 -15.36 9.90
C THR A 5 1.52 -16.59 10.75
N LEU A 6 2.18 -17.71 10.44
CA LEU A 6 1.99 -18.98 11.13
C LEU A 6 2.42 -18.92 12.60
N ILE A 7 3.56 -18.28 12.91
CA ILE A 7 4.02 -18.19 14.30
C ILE A 7 3.17 -17.21 15.13
N LYS A 8 2.55 -16.20 14.51
CA LYS A 8 1.59 -15.31 15.17
C LYS A 8 0.26 -16.00 15.46
N GLU A 9 -0.27 -16.75 14.49
CA GLU A 9 -1.56 -17.44 14.60
C GLU A 9 -1.48 -18.68 15.49
N PHE A 10 -0.35 -19.39 15.46
CA PHE A 10 -0.17 -20.65 16.17
C PHE A 10 1.09 -20.63 17.05
N PRO A 11 1.11 -19.83 18.13
CA PRO A 11 2.30 -19.62 18.97
C PRO A 11 2.80 -20.92 19.64
N ASP A 12 1.92 -21.91 19.85
CA ASP A 12 2.27 -23.20 20.45
C ASP A 12 2.85 -24.20 19.45
N LYS A 13 2.91 -23.86 18.15
CA LYS A 13 3.43 -24.76 17.10
C LYS A 13 4.88 -24.44 16.80
N LYS A 14 5.66 -25.50 16.54
CA LYS A 14 7.03 -25.37 16.04
C LYS A 14 6.97 -25.11 14.54
N ILE A 15 7.39 -23.92 14.13
CA ILE A 15 7.45 -23.50 12.74
C ILE A 15 8.91 -23.57 12.27
N ALA A 16 9.17 -24.25 11.16
CA ALA A 16 10.47 -24.28 10.50
C ALA A 16 10.34 -23.77 9.06
N LEU A 17 11.28 -22.91 8.64
CA LEU A 17 11.46 -22.47 7.26
C LEU A 17 12.73 -23.13 6.71
N ILE A 18 12.58 -23.92 5.65
CA ILE A 18 13.69 -24.52 4.92
C ILE A 18 13.77 -23.80 3.57
N GLU A 19 14.91 -23.21 3.25
CA GLU A 19 15.13 -22.55 1.96
C GLU A 19 16.57 -22.75 1.46
N SER A 20 16.74 -22.77 0.13
CA SER A 20 18.05 -22.90 -0.51
C SER A 20 18.74 -21.54 -0.61
N PRO A 21 20.05 -21.43 -0.28
CA PRO A 21 20.80 -20.19 -0.44
C PRO A 21 21.18 -19.90 -1.90
N GLU A 22 20.94 -20.82 -2.84
CA GLU A 22 21.54 -20.77 -4.19
C GLU A 22 20.73 -19.94 -5.19
N ILE A 23 19.47 -19.62 -4.88
CA ILE A 23 18.60 -18.84 -5.76
C ILE A 23 18.53 -17.41 -5.23
N ALA A 24 19.30 -16.51 -5.84
CA ALA A 24 19.21 -15.10 -5.54
C ALA A 24 17.84 -14.53 -5.97
N THR A 25 17.26 -13.67 -5.14
CA THR A 25 16.07 -12.91 -5.50
C THR A 25 16.46 -11.74 -6.40
N VAL A 26 15.61 -11.42 -7.38
CA VAL A 26 15.74 -10.20 -8.17
C VAL A 26 14.98 -9.08 -7.46
N GLY A 27 15.71 -8.07 -6.98
CA GLY A 27 15.12 -6.88 -6.36
C GLY A 27 14.95 -5.74 -7.37
N VAL A 28 13.72 -5.48 -7.81
CA VAL A 28 13.37 -4.31 -8.65
C VAL A 28 12.47 -3.30 -7.92
N GLY A 29 12.28 -3.51 -6.62
CA GLY A 29 11.25 -2.85 -5.82
C GLY A 29 9.90 -3.54 -5.95
N GLU A 30 9.15 -3.58 -4.85
CA GLU A 30 7.82 -4.19 -4.78
C GLU A 30 6.79 -3.13 -4.40
N SER A 31 5.61 -3.25 -4.98
CA SER A 31 4.48 -2.36 -4.71
C SER A 31 3.33 -3.14 -4.10
N THR A 32 2.75 -2.60 -3.03
CA THR A 32 1.63 -3.23 -2.34
C THR A 32 0.31 -2.50 -2.61
N ILE A 33 -0.78 -3.12 -2.16
CA ILE A 33 -2.14 -2.56 -2.12
C ILE A 33 -2.58 -2.34 -0.68
N GLY A 34 -3.61 -1.52 -0.45
CA GLY A 34 -4.03 -1.09 0.90
C GLY A 34 -4.22 -2.22 1.91
N GLN A 35 -4.64 -3.43 1.51
CA GLN A 35 -4.81 -4.55 2.45
C GLN A 35 -3.53 -5.00 3.15
N ILE A 36 -2.33 -4.63 2.66
CA ILE A 36 -1.07 -4.96 3.36
C ILE A 36 -1.07 -4.38 4.78
N ARG A 37 -1.71 -3.24 5.00
CA ARG A 37 -1.87 -2.59 6.31
C ARG A 37 -2.55 -3.52 7.30
N ASN A 38 -3.57 -4.26 6.87
CA ASN A 38 -4.29 -5.20 7.72
C ASN A 38 -3.37 -6.35 8.15
N TRP A 39 -2.56 -6.88 7.23
CA TRP A 39 -1.60 -7.94 7.54
C TRP A 39 -0.47 -7.45 8.47
N SER A 40 0.07 -6.26 8.23
CA SER A 40 1.06 -5.63 9.11
C SER A 40 0.48 -5.37 10.51
N THR A 41 -0.78 -4.92 10.59
CA THR A 41 -1.50 -4.73 11.86
C THR A 41 -1.71 -6.05 12.60
N PHE A 42 -2.13 -7.10 11.88
CA PHE A 42 -2.32 -8.44 12.43
C PHE A 42 -1.01 -8.96 13.06
N LEU A 43 0.12 -8.71 12.42
CA LEU A 43 1.43 -9.05 12.94
C LEU A 43 1.95 -8.07 14.00
N GLU A 44 1.26 -6.96 14.26
CA GLU A 44 1.69 -5.88 15.17
C GLU A 44 3.02 -5.24 14.74
N LEU A 45 3.24 -5.08 13.44
CA LEU A 45 4.42 -4.43 12.89
C LEU A 45 4.25 -2.90 12.90
N ASP A 46 5.26 -2.20 13.40
CA ASP A 46 5.40 -0.76 13.18
C ASP A 46 5.93 -0.51 11.76
N ASP A 47 5.17 0.26 10.97
CA ASP A 47 5.53 0.59 9.60
C ASP A 47 6.79 1.45 9.50
N LYS A 48 6.99 2.37 10.44
CA LYS A 48 8.18 3.22 10.47
C LYS A 48 9.45 2.40 10.66
N GLU A 49 9.37 1.34 11.47
CA GLU A 49 10.49 0.47 11.75
C GLU A 49 10.89 -0.33 10.51
N PHE A 50 9.97 -1.07 9.89
CA PHE A 50 10.36 -1.88 8.73
C PHE A 50 10.68 -1.01 7.51
N LEU A 51 9.94 0.07 7.24
CA LEU A 51 10.20 0.91 6.06
C LEU A 51 11.61 1.53 6.08
N LYS A 52 12.12 1.88 7.27
CA LYS A 52 13.50 2.36 7.44
C LYS A 52 14.56 1.33 7.03
N HIS A 53 14.26 0.04 7.18
CA HIS A 53 15.19 -1.04 6.85
C HIS A 53 15.02 -1.58 5.42
N THR A 54 13.96 -1.17 4.73
CA THR A 54 13.59 -1.73 3.42
C THR A 54 13.62 -0.72 2.29
N ASP A 55 14.26 0.43 2.50
CA ASP A 55 14.23 1.59 1.61
C ASP A 55 12.79 1.94 1.21
N GLY A 56 11.89 1.82 2.19
CA GLY A 56 10.46 1.84 1.96
C GLY A 56 9.87 3.25 1.95
N THR A 57 8.80 3.43 1.18
CA THR A 57 8.00 4.66 1.13
C THR A 57 6.52 4.34 1.19
N TYR A 58 5.72 5.34 1.56
CA TYR A 58 4.26 5.25 1.50
C TYR A 58 3.75 5.47 0.08
N LYS A 59 2.70 4.75 -0.28
CA LYS A 59 2.04 4.80 -1.58
C LYS A 59 0.58 5.23 -1.37
N LEU A 60 0.14 6.27 -2.06
CA LEU A 60 -1.23 6.82 -1.96
C LEU A 60 -2.15 6.38 -3.11
N SER A 61 -1.59 6.10 -4.28
CA SER A 61 -2.34 5.75 -5.48
C SER A 61 -1.51 4.94 -6.47
N ILE A 62 -2.16 4.44 -7.52
CA ILE A 62 -1.52 3.88 -8.71
C ILE A 62 -1.86 4.81 -9.87
N GLN A 63 -0.85 5.33 -10.56
CA GLN A 63 -1.05 6.09 -11.78
C GLN A 63 -0.95 5.17 -12.99
N PHE A 64 -1.98 5.20 -13.84
CA PHE A 64 -2.01 4.50 -15.11
C PHE A 64 -1.84 5.55 -16.22
N THR A 65 -0.71 5.49 -16.91
CA THR A 65 -0.35 6.44 -17.98
C THR A 65 -0.45 5.75 -19.33
N ASP A 66 -1.03 6.43 -20.32
CA ASP A 66 -1.20 5.96 -21.70
C ASP A 66 -2.11 4.72 -21.87
N PHE A 67 -2.92 4.35 -20.87
CA PHE A 67 -3.82 3.19 -20.95
C PHE A 67 -5.02 3.42 -21.87
N TYR A 68 -5.62 4.61 -21.82
CA TYR A 68 -6.74 4.99 -22.70
C TYR A 68 -6.24 5.66 -23.99
N LYS A 69 -5.36 6.65 -23.85
CA LYS A 69 -4.78 7.41 -24.95
C LYS A 69 -3.42 7.96 -24.52
N LYS A 70 -2.49 8.08 -25.47
CA LYS A 70 -1.17 8.67 -25.25
C LYS A 70 -1.29 10.12 -24.73
N GLY A 71 -0.58 10.43 -23.66
CA GLY A 71 -0.59 11.72 -22.96
C GLY A 71 -1.64 11.83 -21.86
N GLU A 72 -2.51 10.82 -21.70
CA GLU A 72 -3.53 10.78 -20.65
C GLU A 72 -3.07 9.91 -19.48
N SER A 73 -3.53 10.25 -18.28
CA SER A 73 -3.36 9.37 -17.12
C SER A 73 -4.58 9.41 -16.20
N PHE A 74 -4.75 8.36 -15.40
CA PHE A 74 -5.71 8.35 -14.32
C PHE A 74 -5.07 7.74 -13.06
N HIS A 75 -5.53 8.18 -11.90
CA HIS A 75 -5.13 7.59 -10.63
C HIS A 75 -6.19 6.63 -10.13
N TYR A 76 -5.74 5.51 -9.56
CA TYR A 76 -6.50 4.65 -8.67
C TYR A 76 -6.03 4.92 -7.23
N PRO A 77 -6.70 5.81 -6.48
CA PRO A 77 -6.32 6.17 -5.13
C PRO A 77 -6.71 5.07 -4.14
N PHE A 78 -5.91 4.87 -3.10
CA PHE A 78 -6.31 3.97 -2.00
C PHE A 78 -7.26 4.67 -1.05
N GLY A 79 -8.18 3.91 -0.46
CA GLY A 79 -9.19 4.44 0.44
C GLY A 79 -10.57 4.44 -0.18
N ARG A 80 -11.52 5.07 0.49
CA ARG A 80 -12.90 5.16 0.02
C ARG A 80 -13.15 6.52 -0.63
N PRO A 81 -13.96 6.58 -1.70
CA PRO A 81 -14.40 7.86 -2.23
C PRO A 81 -15.27 8.58 -1.20
N SER A 82 -15.14 9.90 -1.13
CA SER A 82 -16.11 10.76 -0.46
C SER A 82 -17.35 10.91 -1.33
N PHE A 83 -18.52 10.81 -0.70
CA PHE A 83 -19.83 11.03 -1.32
C PHE A 83 -20.45 12.34 -0.87
N GLU A 84 -19.68 13.18 -0.19
CA GLU A 84 -20.15 14.48 0.26
C GLU A 84 -20.62 15.30 -0.94
N ASN A 85 -21.80 15.92 -0.79
CA ASN A 85 -22.41 16.77 -1.82
C ASN A 85 -22.71 16.06 -3.17
N THR A 86 -22.79 14.73 -3.18
CA THR A 86 -23.24 13.96 -4.36
C THR A 86 -24.75 13.74 -4.37
N LEU A 87 -25.34 13.67 -5.58
CA LEU A 87 -26.74 13.32 -5.82
C LEU A 87 -26.90 11.84 -6.22
N ASP A 88 -26.04 11.34 -7.11
CA ASP A 88 -26.02 9.93 -7.57
C ASP A 88 -24.65 9.27 -7.32
N GLY A 89 -23.94 9.71 -6.29
CA GLY A 89 -22.65 9.16 -5.89
C GLY A 89 -21.59 9.32 -6.98
N LEU A 90 -20.93 8.21 -7.33
CA LEU A 90 -19.89 8.20 -8.38
C LEU A 90 -20.43 8.52 -9.78
N ASN A 91 -21.74 8.43 -9.98
CA ASN A 91 -22.35 8.70 -11.29
C ASN A 91 -22.41 10.20 -11.63
N ASP A 92 -22.36 11.08 -10.63
CA ASP A 92 -22.37 12.53 -10.84
C ASP A 92 -21.25 12.97 -11.78
N TRP A 93 -20.08 12.35 -11.68
CA TRP A 93 -18.97 12.65 -12.59
C TRP A 93 -19.25 12.22 -14.03
N TRP A 94 -19.93 11.10 -14.25
CA TRP A 94 -20.32 10.67 -15.60
C TRP A 94 -21.30 11.65 -16.24
N PHE A 95 -22.27 12.16 -15.45
CA PHE A 95 -23.17 13.22 -15.91
C PHE A 95 -22.40 14.53 -16.19
N LYS A 96 -21.48 14.94 -15.32
CA LYS A 96 -20.60 16.11 -15.53
C LYS A 96 -19.82 15.97 -16.82
N LYS A 97 -19.15 14.83 -17.05
CA LYS A 97 -18.36 14.56 -18.27
C LYS A 97 -19.22 14.53 -19.54
N PHE A 98 -20.47 14.04 -19.45
CA PHE A 98 -21.41 14.07 -20.56
C PHE A 98 -21.85 15.50 -20.93
N ILE A 99 -22.15 16.33 -19.93
CA ILE A 99 -22.55 17.74 -20.11
C ILE A 99 -21.36 18.63 -20.51
N TYR A 100 -20.17 18.33 -19.98
CA TYR A 100 -18.91 19.05 -20.17
C TYR A 100 -17.81 18.10 -20.69
N PRO A 101 -17.81 17.75 -21.99
CA PRO A 101 -16.91 16.75 -22.58
C PRO A 101 -15.40 17.05 -22.42
N GLU A 102 -15.04 18.31 -22.19
CA GLU A 102 -13.68 18.76 -21.93
C GLU A 102 -13.14 18.43 -20.53
N THR A 103 -14.02 18.01 -19.60
CA THR A 103 -13.61 17.63 -18.23
C THR A 103 -12.51 16.55 -18.29
N PRO A 104 -11.31 16.77 -17.72
CA PRO A 104 -10.22 15.80 -17.77
C PRO A 104 -10.58 14.48 -17.07
N TYR A 105 -10.03 13.33 -17.50
CA TYR A 105 -10.29 12.05 -16.81
C TYR A 105 -9.70 11.99 -15.39
N THR A 106 -8.65 12.77 -15.12
CA THR A 106 -8.06 12.90 -13.78
C THR A 106 -9.04 13.50 -12.77
N ASP A 107 -9.96 14.35 -13.24
CA ASP A 107 -10.96 15.05 -12.42
C ASP A 107 -11.84 14.08 -11.62
N TYR A 108 -12.06 12.85 -12.11
CA TYR A 108 -12.82 11.83 -11.37
C TYR A 108 -12.16 11.54 -10.01
N ALA A 109 -10.86 11.26 -10.02
CA ALA A 109 -10.13 10.98 -8.79
C ALA A 109 -10.03 12.24 -7.92
N ASP A 110 -9.79 13.40 -8.54
CA ASP A 110 -9.65 14.68 -7.83
C ASP A 110 -10.96 15.11 -7.12
N CYS A 111 -12.12 14.78 -7.67
CA CYS A 111 -13.42 15.12 -7.08
C CYS A 111 -13.78 14.23 -5.88
N TYR A 112 -13.45 12.95 -5.93
CA TYR A 112 -13.95 11.98 -4.94
C TYR A 112 -12.92 11.55 -3.89
N TYR A 113 -11.63 11.80 -4.11
CA TYR A 113 -10.58 11.26 -3.25
C TYR A 113 -9.71 12.39 -2.69
N PRO A 114 -9.86 12.77 -1.41
CA PRO A 114 -9.16 13.91 -0.84
C PRO A 114 -7.65 13.82 -1.02
N GLN A 115 -7.04 12.64 -0.82
CA GLN A 115 -5.61 12.36 -0.99
C GLN A 115 -5.05 12.70 -2.37
N MET A 116 -5.88 12.91 -3.38
CA MET A 116 -5.41 13.40 -4.66
C MET A 116 -4.75 14.77 -4.57
N ALA A 117 -5.15 15.65 -3.65
CA ALA A 117 -4.44 16.91 -3.44
C ALA A 117 -3.00 16.71 -2.96
N LEU A 118 -2.72 15.61 -2.23
CA LEU A 118 -1.36 15.21 -1.82
C LEU A 118 -0.59 14.58 -2.98
N VAL A 119 -1.23 13.64 -3.70
CA VAL A 119 -0.65 12.93 -4.85
C VAL A 119 -0.21 13.93 -5.92
N ASN A 120 -1.09 14.86 -6.31
CA ASN A 120 -0.84 15.84 -7.36
C ASN A 120 0.29 16.83 -7.01
N GLN A 121 0.64 16.97 -5.72
CA GLN A 121 1.72 17.81 -5.24
C GLN A 121 2.97 17.03 -4.82
N ASN A 122 2.97 15.71 -4.99
CA ASN A 122 4.01 14.81 -4.50
C ASN A 122 4.32 15.03 -3.00
N LYS A 123 3.26 15.11 -2.19
CA LYS A 123 3.31 15.32 -0.74
C LYS A 123 2.74 14.13 0.01
N LEU A 124 3.03 14.09 1.30
CA LEU A 124 2.43 13.18 2.25
C LEU A 124 2.03 13.95 3.50
N SER A 125 0.88 13.60 4.06
CA SER A 125 0.46 14.02 5.40
C SER A 125 0.08 12.78 6.19
N ILE A 126 0.41 12.75 7.47
CA ILE A 126 -0.15 11.75 8.41
C ILE A 126 -1.51 12.20 8.97
N ASN A 127 -1.98 13.39 8.57
CA ASN A 127 -3.24 14.00 8.97
C ASN A 127 -3.44 14.03 10.49
N SER A 128 -2.38 14.38 11.25
CA SER A 128 -2.39 14.37 12.71
C SER A 128 -3.26 15.46 13.33
N ASP A 129 -3.53 16.53 12.59
CA ASP A 129 -4.39 17.64 12.98
C ASP A 129 -5.85 17.44 12.55
N GLY A 130 -6.13 16.41 11.75
CA GLY A 130 -7.47 16.08 11.26
C GLY A 130 -8.06 17.10 10.28
N GLN A 131 -7.24 17.97 9.70
CA GLN A 131 -7.73 19.00 8.76
C GLN A 131 -8.07 18.43 7.37
N PHE A 132 -7.60 17.23 7.07
CA PHE A 132 -7.83 16.58 5.79
C PHE A 132 -8.98 15.58 5.92
N GLU A 133 -10.21 16.06 5.78
CA GLU A 133 -11.42 15.25 5.92
C GLU A 133 -11.43 14.07 4.94
N ASP A 134 -12.07 12.97 5.36
CA ASP A 134 -12.17 11.70 4.61
C ASP A 134 -10.85 11.02 4.20
N PHE A 135 -9.70 11.51 4.67
CA PHE A 135 -8.41 10.84 4.51
C PHE A 135 -7.86 10.29 5.82
N TYR A 136 -7.71 8.97 5.85
CA TYR A 136 -7.20 8.21 6.98
C TYR A 136 -5.86 7.59 6.60
N PHE A 137 -4.75 8.27 6.95
CA PHE A 137 -3.39 7.86 6.57
C PHE A 137 -3.13 6.36 6.69
N PHE A 138 -3.51 5.73 7.81
CA PHE A 138 -3.26 4.31 8.03
C PHE A 138 -4.10 3.36 7.14
N LYS A 139 -5.30 3.77 6.73
CA LYS A 139 -6.21 2.96 5.89
C LYS A 139 -6.02 3.23 4.40
N ASP A 140 -5.59 4.45 4.06
CA ASP A 140 -5.60 4.97 2.70
C ASP A 140 -4.18 5.06 2.11
N THR A 141 -3.24 4.32 2.70
CA THR A 141 -1.87 4.18 2.19
C THR A 141 -1.46 2.72 2.11
N ALA A 142 -0.59 2.43 1.15
CA ALA A 142 0.17 1.19 1.07
C ALA A 142 1.67 1.50 1.07
N PHE A 143 2.50 0.54 0.64
CA PHE A 143 3.95 0.66 0.66
C PHE A 143 4.59 0.36 -0.70
N HIS A 144 5.68 1.06 -0.98
CA HIS A 144 6.76 0.59 -1.86
C HIS A 144 7.96 0.21 -0.99
N PHE A 145 8.64 -0.90 -1.28
CA PHE A 145 9.86 -1.28 -0.56
C PHE A 145 10.70 -2.29 -1.35
N ASP A 146 11.94 -2.50 -0.94
CA ASP A 146 12.76 -3.63 -1.39
C ASP A 146 12.26 -4.93 -0.72
N ALA A 147 11.73 -5.85 -1.52
CA ALA A 147 11.16 -7.12 -1.04
C ALA A 147 12.20 -8.03 -0.38
N THR A 148 13.46 -8.00 -0.85
CA THR A 148 14.55 -8.78 -0.26
C THR A 148 14.85 -8.26 1.13
N LYS A 149 15.01 -6.94 1.28
CA LYS A 149 15.21 -6.31 2.59
C LYS A 149 14.02 -6.57 3.52
N PHE A 150 12.80 -6.53 3.01
CA PHE A 150 11.61 -6.80 3.82
C PHE A 150 11.56 -8.26 4.32
N GLY A 151 11.88 -9.21 3.44
CA GLY A 151 11.99 -10.62 3.81
C GLY A 151 13.06 -10.87 4.89
N LEU A 152 14.25 -10.28 4.72
CA LEU A 152 15.34 -10.35 5.70
C LEU A 152 14.95 -9.69 7.03
N TRP A 153 14.37 -8.50 6.99
CA TRP A 153 13.91 -7.79 8.19
C TRP A 153 12.88 -8.61 8.96
N LEU A 154 11.90 -9.21 8.26
CA LEU A 154 10.88 -10.05 8.87
C LEU A 154 11.47 -11.33 9.47
N ARG A 155 12.45 -11.95 8.79
CA ARG A 155 13.18 -13.10 9.33
C ARG A 155 13.87 -12.72 10.65
N ASP A 156 14.69 -11.67 10.62
CA ASP A 156 15.61 -11.34 11.71
C ASP A 156 14.92 -10.70 12.90
N ASN A 157 13.94 -9.82 12.66
CA ASN A 157 13.31 -9.02 13.71
C ASN A 157 11.97 -9.60 14.20
N TYR A 158 11.33 -10.47 13.41
CA TYR A 158 10.02 -11.03 13.76
C TYR A 158 10.04 -12.54 13.98
N CYS A 159 10.51 -13.30 12.99
CA CYS A 159 10.41 -14.76 12.99
C CYS A 159 11.39 -15.41 13.99
N LEU A 160 12.69 -15.11 13.88
CA LEU A 160 13.72 -15.72 14.74
C LEU A 160 13.49 -15.44 16.24
N PRO A 161 13.18 -14.20 16.67
CA PRO A 161 12.90 -13.91 18.08
C PRO A 161 11.66 -14.63 18.63
N LYS A 162 10.71 -15.01 17.75
CA LYS A 162 9.51 -15.77 18.10
C LYS A 162 9.70 -17.29 17.99
N GLY A 163 10.92 -17.77 17.73
CA GLY A 163 11.26 -19.19 17.75
C GLY A 163 11.03 -19.94 16.44
N VAL A 164 10.85 -19.24 15.31
CA VAL A 164 10.89 -19.89 13.99
C VAL A 164 12.29 -20.46 13.77
N VAL A 165 12.38 -21.75 13.41
CA VAL A 165 13.64 -22.39 13.05
C VAL A 165 13.93 -22.12 11.58
N HIS A 166 15.10 -21.55 11.28
CA HIS A 166 15.53 -21.32 9.90
C HIS A 166 16.63 -22.31 9.52
N ILE A 167 16.37 -23.11 8.49
CA ILE A 167 17.25 -24.16 8.00
C ILE A 167 17.66 -23.79 6.57
N LYS A 168 18.96 -23.70 6.33
CA LYS A 168 19.52 -23.54 4.98
C LYS A 168 19.89 -24.91 4.47
N GLU A 169 19.25 -25.36 3.40
CA GLU A 169 19.48 -26.67 2.80
C GLU A 169 19.97 -26.50 1.36
N HIS A 170 21.00 -27.25 1.00
CA HIS A 170 21.65 -27.24 -0.32
C HIS A 170 21.02 -28.28 -1.23
#